data_AF-A0A920EHC9-F1
#
_entry.id   AF-A0A920EHC9-F1
#
_cell.length_a   1.000
_cell.length_b   1.000
_cell.length_c   1.000
_cell.angle_alpha   90.00
_cell.angle_beta   90.00
_cell.angle_gamma   90.00
#
_symmetry.space_group_name_H-M   'P 1'
#
loop_
_entity.id
_entity.type
_entity.pdbx_description
1 polymer ?
#
loop_
_entity_poly.entity_id
_entity_poly.type
_entity_poly.pdbx_seq_one_letter_code
_entity_poly.pdbx_strand_id
1 'polypeptide(L)'
;MILSIIFLINGVICGIILLQTLVVAPSVFKSLGELHAGPFLRSLFPKFFIVLSVLGLIGAILSILNGINLTFFIAISSMLLSVSAYLLIPATNRAKDKNDKKHFLGCMV
;
A
#
# COMPACT_ATOMS: atom_id res chain seq x y z
N MET A 1 27.03 5.99 -2.26
CA MET A 1 26.36 6.05 -0.94
C MET A 1 24.85 6.30 -1.09
N ILE A 2 24.42 7.37 -1.76
CA ILE A 2 22.98 7.69 -1.94
C ILE A 2 22.21 6.56 -2.65
N LEU A 3 22.77 5.99 -3.72
CA LEU A 3 22.14 4.89 -4.45
C LEU A 3 21.82 3.66 -3.56
N SER A 4 22.72 3.30 -2.64
CA SER A 4 22.52 2.20 -1.68
C SER A 4 21.32 2.48 -0.76
N ILE A 5 21.15 3.73 -0.34
CA ILE A 5 20.01 4.16 0.49
C ILE A 5 18.71 4.07 -0.32
N ILE A 6 18.72 4.48 -1.59
CA ILE A 6 17.55 4.38 -2.48
C ILE A 6 17.15 2.90 -2.66
N PHE A 7 18.10 2.00 -2.88
CA PHE A 7 17.79 0.56 -2.98
C PHE A 7 17.26 0.00 -1.67
N LEU A 8 17.82 0.40 -0.52
CA LEU A 8 17.31 0.00 0.79
C LEU A 8 15.84 0.43 0.98
N ILE A 9 15.50 1.68 0.63
CA ILE A 9 14.12 2.18 0.73
C ILE A 9 13.17 1.37 -0.15
N ASN A 10 13.55 1.09 -1.40
CA ASN A 10 12.72 0.25 -2.29
C ASN A 10 12.57 -1.18 -1.75
N GLY A 11 13.63 -1.77 -1.20
CA GLY A 11 13.57 -3.07 -0.54
C GLY A 11 12.62 -3.07 0.67
N VAL A 12 12.64 -2.00 1.48
CA VAL A 12 11.71 -1.83 2.62
C VAL A 12 10.26 -1.71 2.13
N ILE A 13 9.98 -0.95 1.07
CA ILE A 13 8.65 -0.84 0.45
C ILE A 13 8.15 -2.24 0.06
N CYS A 14 8.96 -3.03 -0.65
CA CYS A 14 8.61 -4.40 -1.01
C CYS A 14 8.36 -5.28 0.23
N GLY A 15 9.24 -5.18 1.24
CA GLY A 15 9.10 -5.93 2.49
C GLY A 15 7.80 -5.61 3.23
N ILE A 16 7.41 -4.34 3.32
CA ILE A 16 6.16 -3.92 3.94
C ILE A 16 4.96 -4.49 3.17
N ILE A 17 4.98 -4.44 1.83
CA ILE A 17 3.91 -4.99 0.99
C ILE A 17 3.75 -6.51 1.20
N LEU A 18 4.85 -7.24 1.24
CA LEU A 18 4.85 -8.68 1.51
C LEU A 18 4.37 -8.98 2.94
N LEU A 19 4.86 -8.24 3.93
CA LEU A 19 4.45 -8.39 5.32
C LEU A 19 2.94 -8.19 5.48
N GLN A 20 2.38 -7.12 4.90
CA GLN A 20 0.95 -6.83 5.07
C GLN A 20 0.04 -7.87 4.38
N THR A 21 0.48 -8.42 3.25
CA THR A 21 -0.31 -9.34 2.43
C THR A 21 -0.20 -10.79 2.89
N LEU A 22 1.02 -11.28 3.13
CA LEU A 22 1.27 -12.67 3.50
C LEU A 22 1.11 -12.94 5.00
N VAL A 23 1.35 -11.95 5.85
CA VAL A 23 1.39 -12.18 7.31
C VAL A 23 0.23 -11.46 7.98
N VAL A 24 0.12 -10.14 7.83
CA VAL A 24 -0.85 -9.34 8.58
C VAL A 24 -2.28 -9.72 8.23
N ALA A 25 -2.63 -9.75 6.94
CA ALA A 25 -3.98 -10.10 6.51
C ALA A 25 -4.45 -11.47 7.05
N PRO A 26 -3.79 -12.62 6.76
CA PRO A 26 -4.25 -13.92 7.23
C PRO A 26 -4.20 -14.05 8.76
N SER A 27 -3.22 -13.42 9.43
CA SER A 27 -3.15 -13.45 10.90
C SER A 27 -4.34 -12.73 11.55
N VAL A 28 -4.77 -11.61 10.96
CA VAL A 28 -5.94 -10.87 11.43
C VAL A 28 -7.22 -11.67 11.19
N PHE A 29 -7.40 -12.29 10.02
CA PHE A 29 -8.55 -13.18 9.77
C PHE A 29 -8.61 -14.35 10.74
N LYS A 30 -7.46 -14.98 11.01
CA LYS A 30 -7.37 -16.09 11.95
C LYS A 30 -7.67 -15.66 13.40
N SER A 31 -7.31 -14.45 13.79
CA SER A 31 -7.43 -13.99 15.18
C SER A 31 -8.81 -13.39 15.51
N LEU A 32 -9.41 -12.64 14.59
CA LEU A 32 -10.64 -11.88 14.82
C LEU A 32 -11.89 -12.54 14.20
N GLY A 33 -11.72 -13.53 13.32
CA GLY A 33 -12.80 -14.10 12.54
C GLY A 33 -13.33 -13.15 11.45
N GLU A 34 -14.03 -13.70 10.45
CA GLU A 34 -14.42 -12.93 9.25
C GLU A 34 -15.31 -11.72 9.54
N LEU A 35 -16.14 -11.81 10.59
CA LEU A 35 -17.07 -10.76 11.01
C LEU A 35 -16.38 -9.48 11.47
N HIS A 36 -15.22 -9.59 12.12
CA HIS A 36 -14.50 -8.44 12.71
C HIS A 36 -13.20 -8.10 11.98
N ALA A 37 -12.60 -9.05 11.25
CA ALA A 37 -11.35 -8.85 10.53
C ALA A 37 -11.48 -7.86 9.36
N GLY A 38 -12.59 -7.93 8.60
CA GLY A 38 -12.82 -7.04 7.46
C GLY A 38 -12.80 -5.55 7.82
N PRO A 39 -13.68 -5.08 8.74
CA PRO A 39 -13.67 -3.68 9.19
C PRO A 39 -12.34 -3.23 9.79
N PHE A 40 -11.67 -4.10 10.54
CA PHE A 40 -10.35 -3.80 11.11
C PHE A 40 -9.31 -3.55 10.02
N LEU A 41 -9.23 -4.43 9.02
CA LEU A 41 -8.27 -4.28 7.92
C LEU A 41 -8.56 -3.07 7.05
N ARG A 42 -9.82 -2.69 6.86
CA ARG A 42 -10.18 -1.44 6.16
C ARG A 42 -9.69 -0.19 6.88
N SER A 43 -9.55 -0.23 8.21
CA SER A 43 -8.95 0.85 8.98
C SER A 43 -7.41 0.78 8.99
N LEU A 44 -6.85 -0.43 8.90
CA LEU A 44 -5.41 -0.67 8.99
C LEU A 44 -4.69 -0.42 7.65
N PHE A 45 -5.21 -0.95 6.55
CA PHE A 45 -4.59 -0.85 5.21
C PHE A 45 -4.31 0.58 4.76
N PRO A 46 -5.23 1.56 4.91
CA PRO A 46 -4.95 2.94 4.55
C PRO A 46 -3.71 3.50 5.24
N LYS A 47 -3.43 3.08 6.49
CA LYS A 47 -2.23 3.52 7.23
C LYS A 47 -0.95 2.95 6.60
N PHE A 48 -0.96 1.69 6.16
CA PHE A 48 0.18 1.12 5.43
C PHE A 48 0.46 1.87 4.12
N PHE A 49 -0.58 2.19 3.34
CA PHE A 49 -0.38 2.92 2.08
C PHE A 49 0.12 4.36 2.28
N ILE A 50 -0.24 5.03 3.38
CA ILE A 50 0.36 6.33 3.75
C ILE A 50 1.86 6.16 3.99
N VAL A 51 2.27 5.14 4.76
CA VAL A 51 3.70 4.85 5.00
C VAL A 51 4.44 4.57 3.69
N LEU A 52 3.88 3.74 2.81
CA LEU A 52 4.46 3.44 1.50
C LEU A 52 4.59 4.69 0.62
N SER A 53 3.59 5.57 0.64
CA SER A 53 3.61 6.85 -0.08
C SER A 53 4.73 7.76 0.43
N VAL A 54 4.86 7.91 1.75
CA VAL A 54 5.94 8.72 2.36
C VAL A 54 7.32 8.15 2.01
N LEU A 55 7.50 6.83 2.09
CA LEU A 55 8.76 6.18 1.71
C LEU A 55 9.06 6.37 0.21
N GLY A 56 8.06 6.25 -0.66
CA GLY A 56 8.18 6.52 -2.09
C GLY A 56 8.57 7.97 -2.37
N LEU A 57 7.99 8.94 -1.66
CA LEU A 57 8.35 10.36 -1.77
C LEU A 57 9.80 10.61 -1.34
N ILE A 58 10.24 10.04 -0.21
CA ILE A 58 11.63 10.14 0.25
C ILE A 58 12.58 9.54 -0.79
N GLY A 59 12.24 8.36 -1.34
CA GLY A 59 13.00 7.72 -2.41
C GLY A 59 13.09 8.56 -3.67
N ALA A 60 12.01 9.26 -4.03
CA ALA A 60 11.97 10.15 -5.19
C ALA A 60 12.85 11.39 -4.98
N ILE A 61 12.78 12.03 -3.79
CA ILE A 61 13.63 13.17 -3.43
C ILE A 61 15.10 12.79 -3.47
N LEU A 62 15.48 11.66 -2.86
CA LEU A 62 16.86 11.17 -2.89
C LEU A 62 17.34 10.84 -4.31
N SER A 63 16.44 10.33 -5.16
CA SER A 63 16.76 10.08 -6.57
C SER A 63 16.99 11.37 -7.36
N ILE A 64 16.26 12.45 -7.07
CA ILE A 64 16.52 13.77 -7.69
C ILE A 64 17.92 14.27 -7.29
N LEU A 65 18.29 14.15 -6.01
CA LEU A 65 19.62 14.56 -5.51
C LEU A 65 20.77 13.74 -6.11
N ASN A 66 20.53 12.48 -6.46
CA ASN A 66 21.50 11.61 -7.14
C ASN A 66 21.47 11.74 -8.67
N GLY A 67 20.55 12.54 -9.23
CA GLY A 67 20.28 12.65 -10.66
C GLY A 67 19.11 11.78 -11.10
N ILE A 68 18.21 12.38 -11.89
CA ILE A 68 17.01 11.71 -12.41
C ILE A 68 17.43 10.52 -13.28
N ASN A 69 17.09 9.32 -12.82
CA ASN A 69 17.41 8.06 -13.47
C ASN A 69 16.27 7.06 -13.23
N LEU A 70 16.49 5.77 -13.51
CA LEU A 70 15.48 4.73 -13.31
C LEU A 70 14.92 4.67 -11.87
N THR A 71 15.72 4.93 -10.84
CA THR A 71 15.26 4.85 -9.45
C THR A 71 14.26 5.94 -9.11
N PHE A 72 14.32 7.10 -9.78
CA PHE A 72 13.31 8.14 -9.67
C PHE A 72 11.96 7.66 -10.17
N PHE A 73 11.90 7.05 -11.36
CA PHE A 73 10.66 6.52 -11.94
C PHE A 73 10.05 5.39 -11.09
N ILE A 74 10.88 4.54 -10.50
CA ILE A 74 10.42 3.49 -9.57
C ILE A 74 9.85 4.10 -8.29
N ALA A 75 10.53 5.08 -7.70
CA ALA A 75 10.09 5.70 -6.46
C ALA A 75 8.78 6.50 -6.64
N ILE A 76 8.67 7.27 -7.72
CA ILE A 76 7.46 8.05 -7.99
C ILE A 76 6.27 7.17 -8.36
N SER A 77 6.47 6.10 -9.13
CA SER A 77 5.40 5.15 -9.44
C SER A 77 4.92 4.41 -8.19
N SER A 78 5.84 4.01 -7.30
CA SER A 78 5.50 3.40 -6.01
C SER A 78 4.67 4.33 -5.12
N MET A 79 5.04 5.62 -5.07
CA MET A 79 4.29 6.65 -4.36
C MET A 79 2.87 6.81 -4.94
N LEU A 80 2.77 7.01 -6.26
CA LEU A 80 1.49 7.20 -6.94
C LEU A 80 0.57 6.00 -6.76
N LEU A 81 1.10 4.78 -6.92
CA LEU A 81 0.33 3.55 -6.76
C LEU A 81 -0.16 3.39 -5.31
N SER A 82 0.65 3.75 -4.33
CA SER A 82 0.25 3.73 -2.91
C SER A 82 -0.86 4.73 -2.63
N VAL A 83 -0.79 5.94 -3.20
CA VAL A 83 -1.86 6.95 -3.11
C VAL A 83 -3.14 6.45 -3.79
N SER A 84 -3.03 5.86 -4.99
CA SER A 84 -4.17 5.27 -5.67
C SER A 84 -4.83 4.17 -4.85
N ALA A 85 -4.04 3.27 -4.25
CA ALA A 85 -4.55 2.22 -3.36
C ALA A 85 -5.25 2.79 -2.13
N TYR A 86 -4.67 3.83 -1.51
CA TYR A 86 -5.28 4.54 -0.39
C TYR A 86 -6.66 5.11 -0.73
N LEU A 87 -6.87 5.61 -1.96
CA LEU A 87 -8.16 6.16 -2.41
C LEU A 87 -9.15 5.07 -2.86
N LEU A 88 -8.66 4.04 -3.56
CA LEU A 88 -9.49 2.99 -4.15
C LEU A 88 -10.10 2.07 -3.10
N ILE A 89 -9.35 1.70 -2.06
CA ILE A 89 -9.81 0.77 -1.01
C ILE A 89 -11.05 1.30 -0.26
N PRO A 90 -11.07 2.53 0.28
CA PRO A 90 -12.28 3.05 0.93
C PRO A 90 -13.42 3.26 -0.07
N ALA A 91 -13.14 3.66 -1.31
CA ALA A 91 -14.17 3.85 -2.34
C ALA A 91 -14.88 2.54 -2.71
N THR A 92 -14.11 1.47 -2.92
CA THR A 92 -14.65 0.13 -3.22
C THR A 92 -15.41 -0.47 -2.04
N ASN A 93 -14.90 -0.30 -0.81
CA ASN A 93 -15.61 -0.75 0.39
C ASN A 93 -16.92 0.02 0.63
N ARG A 94 -16.97 1.32 0.34
CA ARG A 94 -18.20 2.12 0.44
C ARG A 94 -19.25 1.72 -0.61
N ALA A 95 -18.83 1.24 -1.78
CA ALA A 95 -19.73 0.69 -2.79
C ALA A 95 -20.33 -0.65 -2.35
N LYS A 96 -19.54 -1.50 -1.67
CA LYS A 96 -20.00 -2.77 -1.06
C LYS A 96 -21.11 -2.55 -0.02
N ASP A 97 -20.94 -1.57 0.85
CA ASP A 97 -21.89 -1.30 1.95
C ASP A 97 -23.21 -0.64 1.48
N LYS A 98 -23.25 -0.08 0.26
CA LYS A 98 -24.47 0.50 -0.35
C LYS A 98 -25.36 -0.51 -1.09
N ASN A 99 -25.03 -1.82 -1.07
CA ASN A 99 -25.79 -2.88 -1.75
C ASN A 99 -25.87 -2.71 -3.29
N ASP A 100 -24.94 -1.97 -3.89
CA ASP A 100 -24.90 -1.73 -5.33
C ASP A 100 -24.20 -2.89 -6.06
N LYS A 101 -24.92 -4.00 -6.19
CA LYS A 101 -24.43 -5.30 -6.71
C LYS A 101 -23.95 -5.27 -8.18
N LYS A 102 -23.97 -4.12 -8.86
CA LYS A 102 -23.66 -4.00 -10.29
C LYS A 102 -22.18 -3.74 -10.60
N HIS A 103 -21.35 -3.38 -9.62
CA HIS A 103 -19.90 -3.20 -9.79
C HIS A 103 -19.10 -4.19 -8.93
N PHE A 104 -19.45 -5.48 -9.05
CA PHE A 104 -18.79 -6.55 -8.32
C PHE A 104 -17.42 -6.88 -8.93
N LEU A 105 -16.35 -6.36 -8.33
CA LEU A 105 -15.03 -7.00 -8.35
C LEU A 105 -14.62 -7.17 -6.89
N GLY A 106 -14.84 -8.36 -6.35
CA GLY A 106 -14.39 -8.71 -5.01
C GLY A 106 -12.87 -8.61 -4.94
N CYS A 107 -12.35 -7.54 -4.36
CA CYS A 107 -10.92 -7.42 -4.06
C CYS A 107 -10.73 -6.62 -2.76
N MET A 108 -10.95 -7.30 -1.64
CA MET A 108 -9.94 -7.62 -0.62
C MET A 108 -10.68 -8.02 0.65
N VAL A 109 -10.74 -9.34 0.81
CA VAL A 109 -11.25 -10.19 1.90
C VAL A 109 -12.73 -10.11 2.27
#